data_AF-A0A524GFT7-F1
#
_entry.id   AF-A0A524GFT7-F1
#
_cell.length_a   1.000
_cell.length_b   1.000
_cell.length_c   1.000
_cell.angle_alpha   90.00
_cell.angle_beta   90.00
_cell.angle_gamma   90.00
#
_symmetry.space_group_name_H-M   'P 1'
#
loop_
_entity.id
_entity.type
_entity.pdbx_description
1 polymer ?
#
loop_
_entity_poly.entity_id
_entity_poly.type
_entity_poly.pdbx_seq_one_letter_code
_entity_poly.pdbx_strand_id
1 'polypeptide(L)'
;MGSILNVNIYGLRAKINCFGLEEKEDVARLLSLFLKEKAEEAEATFDFRKKETPQEIGGLLFPHLARKGIWAMHSGGFHFHGGHLTVGPSDCGKSTFSHMAMK
;
A
#
# COMPACT_ATOMS: atom_id res chain seq x y z
N MET A 1 22.12 -6.22 -6.76
CA MET A 1 21.66 -6.86 -5.50
C MET A 1 20.31 -6.26 -5.17
N GLY A 2 19.27 -7.09 -5.03
CA GLY A 2 17.94 -6.61 -4.64
C GLY A 2 18.00 -5.88 -3.30
N SER A 3 17.13 -4.89 -3.12
CA SER A 3 17.07 -4.07 -1.92
C SER A 3 15.80 -4.40 -1.14
N ILE A 4 15.93 -4.56 0.19
CA ILE A 4 14.86 -5.10 1.03
C ILE A 4 14.20 -3.99 1.84
N LEU A 5 12.87 -4.04 1.93
CA LEU A 5 12.07 -3.26 2.87
C LEU A 5 11.42 -4.19 3.90
N ASN A 6 11.53 -3.83 5.17
CA ASN A 6 10.80 -4.48 6.25
C ASN A 6 9.61 -3.60 6.62
N VAL A 7 8.42 -4.17 6.62
CA VAL A 7 7.18 -3.46 6.98
C VAL A 7 6.40 -4.21 8.04
N ASN A 8 5.68 -3.45 8.87
CA ASN A 8 4.65 -3.97 9.74
C ASN A 8 3.34 -3.20 9.51
N ILE A 9 2.45 -3.81 8.72
CA ILE A 9 1.17 -3.20 8.35
C ILE A 9 0.09 -3.83 9.21
N TYR A 10 -0.32 -3.12 10.27
CA TYR A 10 -1.38 -3.57 11.19
C TYR A 10 -1.16 -5.00 11.72
N GLY A 11 0.08 -5.35 12.08
CA GLY A 11 0.44 -6.68 12.57
C GLY A 11 0.80 -7.70 11.49
N LEU A 12 0.84 -7.32 10.20
CA LEU A 12 1.47 -8.09 9.14
C LEU A 12 2.96 -7.70 9.04
N ARG A 13 3.84 -8.53 9.59
CA ARG A 13 5.30 -8.40 9.41
C ARG A 13 5.71 -8.97 8.07
N ALA A 14 6.21 -8.13 7.18
CA ALA A 14 6.56 -8.55 5.83
C ALA A 14 7.91 -8.02 5.36
N LYS A 15 8.57 -8.82 4.53
CA LYS A 15 9.76 -8.44 3.75
C LYS A 15 9.35 -8.24 2.30
N ILE A 16 9.69 -7.09 1.73
CA ILE A 16 9.48 -6.78 0.32
C ILE A 16 10.85 -6.70 -0.34
N ASN A 17 11.11 -7.60 -1.27
CA ASN A 17 12.28 -7.61 -2.12
C ASN A 17 12.02 -6.72 -3.34
N CYS A 18 12.70 -5.57 -3.38
CA CYS A 18 12.71 -4.66 -4.54
C CYS A 18 13.93 -5.00 -5.41
N PHE A 19 13.78 -4.93 -6.73
CA PHE A 19 14.85 -5.29 -7.66
C PHE A 19 15.82 -4.12 -7.88
N GLY A 20 15.33 -2.88 -7.83
CA GLY A 20 16.11 -1.65 -7.93
C GLY A 20 16.05 -0.74 -6.69
N LEU A 21 16.95 0.25 -6.63
CA LEU A 21 16.96 1.27 -5.57
C LEU A 21 15.79 2.25 -5.72
N GLU A 22 15.51 2.69 -6.96
CA GLU A 22 14.37 3.57 -7.29
C GLU A 22 13.03 2.94 -6.85
N GLU A 23 12.84 1.66 -7.16
CA GLU A 23 11.64 0.91 -6.74
C GLU A 23 11.50 0.88 -5.23
N LYS A 24 12.61 0.65 -4.52
CA LYS A 24 12.62 0.67 -3.06
C LYS A 24 12.24 2.04 -2.54
N GLU A 25 12.77 3.12 -3.09
CA GLU A 25 12.46 4.48 -2.64
C GLU A 25 10.99 4.81 -2.85
N ASP A 26 10.41 4.46 -4.00
CA ASP A 26 9.00 4.67 -4.28
C ASP A 26 8.08 3.85 -3.37
N VAL A 27 8.36 2.56 -3.20
CA VAL A 27 7.59 1.68 -2.30
C VAL A 27 7.75 2.12 -0.84
N ALA A 28 8.96 2.52 -0.43
CA ALA A 28 9.22 3.04 0.91
C ALA A 28 8.44 4.33 1.18
N ARG A 29 8.34 5.23 0.19
CA ARG A 29 7.55 6.45 0.31
C ARG A 29 6.07 6.14 0.52
N LEU A 30 5.51 5.21 -0.26
CA LEU A 30 4.11 4.77 -0.13
C LEU A 30 3.82 4.10 1.23
N LEU A 31 4.76 3.30 1.73
CA LEU A 31 4.60 2.54 2.97
C LEU A 31 5.29 3.19 4.17
N SER A 32 5.62 4.48 4.10
CA SER A 32 6.47 5.18 5.07
C SER A 32 6.00 5.03 6.53
N LEU A 33 4.69 5.03 6.76
CA LEU A 33 4.08 4.84 8.08
C LEU A 33 4.26 3.44 8.67
N PHE A 34 4.59 2.46 7.83
CA PHE A 34 4.66 1.04 8.19
C PHE A 34 6.08 0.48 8.14
N LEU A 35 7.07 1.31 7.79
CA LEU A 35 8.47 0.88 7.74
C LEU A 35 8.99 0.50 9.13
N LYS A 36 9.83 -0.52 9.17
CA LYS A 36 10.55 -0.94 10.38
C LYS A 36 12.05 -0.93 10.11
N GLU A 37 12.79 -0.28 11.00
CA GLU A 37 14.26 -0.20 10.93
C GLU A 37 14.92 -1.57 11.12
N LYS A 38 14.34 -2.41 11.99
CA LYS A 38 14.84 -3.76 12.26
C LYS A 38 14.07 -4.80 11.47
N ALA A 39 14.82 -5.75 10.91
CA ALA A 39 14.28 -6.96 10.33
C ALA A 39 13.82 -7.89 11.44
N GLU A 40 12.62 -7.67 11.95
CA GLU A 40 11.90 -8.71 12.68
C GLU A 40 11.66 -9.91 11.76
N GLU A 41 11.44 -11.08 12.36
CA GLU A 41 11.13 -12.29 11.59
C GLU A 41 9.83 -12.07 10.80
N ALA A 42 9.95 -12.15 9.47
CA ALA A 42 8.85 -11.81 8.58
C ALA A 42 7.89 -12.99 8.47
N GLU A 43 6.59 -12.71 8.60
CA GLU A 43 5.52 -13.68 8.40
C GLU A 43 5.27 -13.95 6.92
N ALA A 44 5.64 -13.00 6.05
CA ALA A 44 5.55 -13.12 4.60
C ALA A 44 6.73 -12.43 3.91
N THR A 45 7.16 -13.00 2.79
CA THR A 45 8.16 -12.39 1.90
C THR A 45 7.53 -12.21 0.52
N PHE A 46 7.72 -11.02 -0.05
CA PHE A 46 7.16 -10.61 -1.33
C PHE A 46 8.25 -10.19 -2.29
N ASP A 47 8.17 -10.64 -3.53
CA ASP A 47 9.00 -10.11 -4.61
C ASP A 47 8.21 -9.03 -5.34
N PHE A 48 8.58 -7.76 -5.13
CA PHE A 48 7.99 -6.66 -5.87
C PHE A 48 8.78 -6.46 -7.16
N ARG A 49 8.24 -7.00 -8.27
CA ARG A 49 8.77 -6.84 -9.62
C ARG A 49 7.97 -5.76 -10.34
N LYS A 50 8.63 -4.66 -10.72
CA LYS A 50 8.01 -3.58 -11.50
C LYS A 50 7.54 -4.14 -12.84
N LYS A 51 6.22 -4.15 -13.05
CA LYS A 51 5.61 -4.25 -14.38
C LYS A 51 4.93 -2.95 -14.77
N GLU A 52 4.27 -2.24 -13.84
CA GLU A 52 3.56 -0.99 -14.15
C GLU A 52 3.81 0.13 -13.14
N THR A 53 3.38 0.03 -11.86
CA THR A 53 3.47 1.17 -10.91
C THR A 53 3.71 0.77 -9.44
N PRO A 54 4.37 1.61 -8.61
CA PRO A 54 4.57 1.35 -7.18
C PRO A 54 3.28 1.11 -6.39
N GLN A 55 2.15 1.65 -6.84
CA GLN A 55 0.83 1.50 -6.21
C GLN A 55 0.32 0.06 -6.24
N GLU A 56 0.84 -0.78 -7.13
CA GLU A 56 0.49 -2.20 -7.25
C GLU A 56 0.97 -3.03 -6.06
N ILE A 57 1.86 -2.51 -5.22
CA ILE A 57 2.30 -3.20 -3.99
C ILE A 57 1.11 -3.60 -3.10
N GLY A 58 0.02 -2.82 -3.13
CA GLY A 58 -1.22 -3.13 -2.43
C GLY A 58 -1.82 -4.47 -2.86
N GLY A 59 -1.72 -4.83 -4.14
CA GLY A 59 -2.20 -6.12 -4.66
C GLY A 59 -1.44 -7.32 -4.10
N LEU A 60 -0.13 -7.16 -3.84
CA LEU A 60 0.68 -8.20 -3.19
C LEU A 60 0.36 -8.35 -1.71
N LEU A 61 0.07 -7.23 -1.03
CA LEU A 61 -0.20 -7.20 0.41
C LEU A 61 -1.63 -7.63 0.76
N PHE A 62 -2.60 -7.33 -0.11
CA PHE A 62 -4.03 -7.47 0.18
C PHE A 62 -4.46 -8.89 0.59
N PRO A 63 -4.07 -9.99 -0.08
CA PRO A 63 -4.48 -11.33 0.33
C PRO A 63 -4.01 -11.69 1.74
N HIS A 64 -2.86 -11.16 2.17
CA HIS A 64 -2.28 -11.41 3.48
C HIS A 64 -2.92 -10.56 4.57
N LEU A 65 -3.23 -9.30 4.25
CA LEU A 65 -3.99 -8.40 5.13
C LEU A 65 -5.41 -8.92 5.36
N ALA A 66 -6.07 -9.43 4.31
CA ALA A 66 -7.43 -9.98 4.40
C ALA A 66 -7.51 -11.17 5.37
N ARG A 67 -6.50 -12.04 5.41
CA ARG A 67 -6.41 -13.16 6.37
C ARG A 67 -6.30 -12.70 7.83
N LYS A 68 -5.88 -11.46 8.07
CA LYS A 68 -5.82 -10.82 9.39
C LYS A 68 -7.05 -9.94 9.68
N GLY A 69 -8.08 -10.02 8.84
CA GLY A 69 -9.29 -9.21 8.97
C GLY A 69 -9.11 -7.76 8.52
N ILE A 70 -8.01 -7.42 7.85
CA ILE A 70 -7.73 -6.09 7.33
C ILE A 70 -8.09 -6.05 5.84
N TRP A 71 -9.10 -5.27 5.51
CA TRP A 71 -9.56 -5.12 4.14
C TRP A 71 -9.00 -3.83 3.55
N ALA A 72 -8.17 -3.94 2.50
CA ALA A 72 -7.76 -2.78 1.71
C ALA A 72 -8.73 -2.57 0.54
N MET A 73 -9.09 -1.32 0.27
CA MET A 73 -9.93 -0.95 -0.86
C MET A 73 -9.24 0.09 -1.71
N HIS A 74 -9.22 -0.12 -3.04
CA HIS A 74 -8.82 0.91 -3.98
C HIS A 74 -9.94 1.95 -4.09
N SER A 75 -9.82 3.03 -3.32
CA SER A 75 -10.87 4.04 -3.15
C SER A 75 -10.27 5.45 -3.08
N GLY A 76 -11.05 6.44 -3.49
CA GLY A 76 -10.86 7.82 -3.02
C GLY A 76 -11.55 7.98 -1.68
N GLY A 77 -11.04 8.82 -0.79
CA GLY A 77 -11.66 9.05 0.50
C GLY A 77 -11.60 10.53 0.88
N PHE A 78 -12.62 10.99 1.58
CA PHE A 78 -12.65 12.32 2.18
C PHE A 78 -13.32 12.25 3.56
N HIS A 79 -12.90 13.14 4.46
CA HIS A 79 -13.44 13.19 5.81
C HIS A 79 -14.36 14.39 5.98
N PHE A 80 -15.65 14.21 5.69
CA PHE A 80 -16.70 15.21 5.85
C PHE A 80 -17.90 14.57 6.58
N HIS A 81 -18.25 15.09 7.76
CA HIS A 81 -19.33 14.55 8.63
C HIS A 81 -19.27 13.03 8.89
N GLY A 82 -18.07 12.46 9.03
CA GLY A 82 -17.82 11.04 9.29
C GLY A 82 -17.34 10.33 8.02
N GLY A 83 -16.03 10.05 7.94
CA GLY A 83 -15.30 9.60 6.74
C GLY A 83 -16.09 8.84 5.67
N HIS A 84 -16.04 9.35 4.43
CA HIS A 84 -16.68 8.74 3.27
C HIS A 84 -15.61 8.11 2.36
N LEU A 85 -15.93 6.93 1.82
CA LEU A 85 -15.09 6.22 0.86
C LEU A 85 -15.83 6.11 -0.47
N THR A 86 -15.19 6.52 -1.56
CA THR A 86 -15.68 6.42 -2.93
C THR A 86 -14.89 5.35 -3.69
N VAL A 87 -15.56 4.28 -4.07
CA VAL A 87 -14.97 3.14 -4.76
C VAL A 87 -15.28 3.21 -6.26
N GLY A 88 -14.31 2.85 -7.09
CA GLY A 88 -14.49 2.79 -8.55
C GLY A 88 -13.18 2.55 -9.30
N PRO A 89 -13.25 2.15 -10.58
CA PRO A 89 -12.07 1.91 -11.41
C PRO A 89 -11.24 3.19 -11.61
N SER A 90 -10.02 3.06 -12.14
CA SER A 90 -9.21 4.24 -12.52
C SER A 90 -9.98 5.13 -13.51
N ASP A 91 -9.71 6.43 -13.45
CA ASP A 91 -10.32 7.46 -14.32
C ASP A 91 -11.85 7.62 -14.25
N CYS A 92 -12.52 7.03 -13.25
CA CYS A 92 -13.96 7.23 -13.04
C CYS A 92 -14.33 8.49 -12.23
N GLY A 93 -13.37 9.39 -11.99
CA GLY A 93 -13.63 10.65 -11.28
C GLY A 93 -13.60 10.59 -9.75
N LYS A 94 -13.09 9.51 -9.13
CA LYS A 94 -12.98 9.40 -7.66
C LYS A 94 -12.31 10.61 -7.01
N SER A 95 -11.18 11.03 -7.58
CA SER A 95 -10.40 12.17 -7.06
C SER A 95 -11.15 13.49 -7.22
N THR A 96 -11.79 13.69 -8.38
CA THR A 96 -12.60 14.89 -8.65
C THR A 96 -13.77 14.99 -7.69
N PHE A 97 -14.52 13.89 -7.52
CA PHE A 97 -15.66 13.84 -6.59
C PHE A 97 -15.22 14.09 -5.14
N SER A 98 -14.15 13.41 -4.69
CA SER A 98 -13.63 13.59 -3.32
C SER A 98 -13.17 15.03 -3.07
N HIS A 99 -12.57 15.68 -4.07
CA HIS A 99 -12.16 17.08 -3.95
C HIS A 99 -13.36 18.04 -3.91
N MET A 100 -14.38 17.81 -4.74
CA MET A 100 -15.60 18.63 -4.75
C MET A 100 -16.40 18.48 -3.46
N ALA A 101 -16.45 17.28 -2.88
CA ALA A 101 -17.19 17.02 -1.64
C ALA A 101 -16.55 17.66 -0.38
N MET A 102 -15.30 18.14 -0.48
CA MET A 102 -14.62 18.88 0.59
C MET A 102 -14.67 20.41 0.41
N LYS A 103 -15.32 20.92 -0.64
CA LYS A 103 -15.58 22.35 -0.85
C LYS A 103 -16.99 22.70 -0.39
#